data_AF-A0A8H4V9N3-F1
#
_entry.id   AF-A0A8H4V9N3-F1
#
_cell.length_a   1.000
_cell.length_b   1.000
_cell.length_c   1.000
_cell.angle_alpha   90.00
_cell.angle_beta   90.00
_cell.angle_gamma   90.00
#
_symmetry.space_group_name_H-M   'P 1'
#
loop_
_entity.id
_entity.type
_entity.pdbx_description
1 polymer ?
#
loop_
_entity_poly.entity_id
_entity_poly.type
_entity_poly.pdbx_seq_one_letter_code
_entity_poly.pdbx_strand_id
1 'polypeptide(L)'
;MVSSIGVVGHDGLAGHDGHDGGPTTVPERRGGPTAVPERRVGIDTVLPNGYGDAKWGCERMLDETLHRHRHRLRTMAVRLGQIAGSKTSGYWNPMEHFGFLVKSSQTLNALPDVDGTIFWTPVNDIAATLSDLVLSERAPHPIYHIENPVGQSWRETNAILADALNIPNLIPFDEWVDRVRNAPQRNNPASTLLEFLDGNYLRMSCGGLVLDVKNTLEHSKTLSAVGPVSEEVIRKYIHVWKEIGFLN
;
A
#
# COMPACT_ATOMS: atom_id res chain seq x y z
N MET A 1 14.84 5.41 9.74
CA MET A 1 14.94 4.38 8.67
C MET A 1 13.58 4.23 8.02
N VAL A 2 13.54 4.13 6.70
CA VAL A 2 12.28 3.91 5.97
C VAL A 2 12.03 2.41 5.83
N SER A 3 10.97 1.97 6.49
CA SER A 3 10.44 0.62 6.52
C SER A 3 9.19 0.53 5.63
N SER A 4 8.41 -0.54 5.76
CA SER A 4 7.25 -0.81 4.92
C SER A 4 6.09 -1.40 5.71
N ILE A 5 4.86 -1.16 5.22
CA ILE A 5 3.65 -1.89 5.62
C ILE A 5 3.82 -3.42 5.56
N GLY A 6 4.72 -3.95 4.72
CA GLY A 6 5.03 -5.38 4.68
C GLY A 6 5.53 -5.97 6.01
N VAL A 7 6.06 -5.14 6.92
CA VAL A 7 6.45 -5.56 8.29
C VAL A 7 5.24 -5.89 9.17
N VAL A 8 4.07 -5.37 8.83
CA VAL A 8 2.83 -5.53 9.59
C VAL A 8 1.70 -6.09 8.71
N GLY A 9 2.03 -6.61 7.54
CA GLY A 9 1.04 -7.09 6.58
C GLY A 9 0.20 -8.25 7.11
N HIS A 10 0.65 -9.00 8.12
CA HIS A 10 -0.11 -10.04 8.79
C HIS A 10 -0.66 -9.66 10.18
N ASP A 11 -0.55 -8.39 10.59
CA ASP A 11 -1.09 -7.94 11.87
C ASP A 11 -2.61 -8.25 11.97
N GLY A 12 -3.03 -8.80 13.11
CA GLY A 12 -4.41 -9.23 13.32
C GLY A 12 -4.84 -10.49 12.55
N LEU A 13 -3.93 -11.24 11.91
CA LEU A 13 -4.21 -12.58 11.35
C LEU A 13 -3.87 -13.73 12.32
N ALA A 14 -3.22 -13.46 13.44
CA ALA A 14 -2.82 -14.50 14.41
C ALA A 14 -4.06 -15.20 15.02
N GLY A 15 -4.32 -16.44 14.58
CA GLY A 15 -5.42 -17.29 15.05
C GLY A 15 -5.78 -18.51 14.17
N HIS A 16 -5.22 -18.66 12.97
CA HIS A 16 -5.52 -19.81 12.09
C HIS A 16 -4.28 -20.64 11.71
N ASP A 17 -3.49 -21.04 12.70
CA ASP A 17 -2.59 -22.20 12.53
C ASP A 17 -3.35 -23.47 12.90
N GLY A 18 -4.26 -23.87 12.00
CA GLY A 18 -4.90 -25.18 11.97
C GLY A 18 -4.49 -25.86 10.67
N HIS A 19 -3.66 -26.89 10.78
CA HIS A 19 -3.20 -27.73 9.70
C HIS A 19 -4.39 -28.46 9.06
N ASP A 20 -4.96 -27.94 7.97
CA ASP A 20 -5.85 -28.71 7.09
C ASP A 20 -5.75 -28.19 5.64
N GLY A 21 -5.22 -29.04 4.76
CA GLY A 21 -4.99 -28.79 3.33
C GLY A 21 -6.26 -28.83 2.49
N GLY A 22 -7.21 -27.94 2.76
CA GLY A 22 -8.40 -27.68 1.93
C GLY A 22 -8.27 -26.38 1.12
N PRO A 23 -9.06 -26.19 0.05
CA PRO A 23 -8.98 -24.99 -0.78
C PRO A 23 -9.28 -23.76 0.10
N THR A 24 -8.34 -22.82 0.11
CA THR A 24 -8.41 -21.54 0.84
C THR A 24 -9.57 -20.71 0.32
N THR A 25 -10.75 -20.92 0.90
CA THR A 25 -11.85 -19.95 0.83
C THR A 25 -11.47 -18.76 1.69
N VAL A 26 -11.36 -17.58 1.06
CA VAL A 26 -11.13 -16.31 1.76
C VAL A 26 -12.23 -16.15 2.82
N PRO A 27 -11.90 -16.05 4.12
CA PRO A 27 -12.92 -15.93 5.15
C PRO A 27 -13.58 -14.54 5.04
N GLU A 28 -14.90 -14.50 4.90
CA GLU A 28 -15.69 -13.28 5.05
C GLU A 28 -15.44 -12.68 6.44
N ARG A 29 -14.63 -11.62 6.51
CA ARG A 29 -14.37 -10.90 7.76
C ARG A 29 -15.57 -10.00 8.11
N ARG A 30 -16.31 -10.38 9.16
CA ARG A 30 -17.36 -9.56 9.82
C ARG A 30 -16.81 -8.46 10.76
N GLY A 31 -15.63 -7.91 10.48
CA GLY A 31 -14.99 -6.87 11.29
C GLY A 31 -14.55 -5.69 10.41
N GLY A 32 -14.59 -4.48 10.96
CA GLY A 32 -14.07 -3.28 10.28
C GLY A 32 -12.56 -3.37 10.00
N PRO A 33 -11.98 -2.33 9.37
CA PRO A 33 -10.56 -2.27 9.05
C PRO A 33 -9.67 -2.64 10.24
N THR A 34 -8.63 -3.44 10.01
CA THR A 34 -7.58 -3.65 11.02
C THR A 34 -6.67 -2.42 11.03
N ALA A 35 -6.78 -1.58 12.06
CA ALA A 35 -5.89 -0.45 12.27
C ALA A 35 -4.62 -0.89 13.02
N VAL A 36 -3.47 -0.87 12.34
CA VAL A 36 -2.19 -1.30 12.90
C VAL A 36 -1.57 -0.16 13.71
N PRO A 37 -1.36 -0.33 15.02
CA PRO A 37 -0.77 0.72 15.85
C PRO A 37 0.72 0.95 15.56
N GLU A 38 1.18 2.18 15.74
CA GLU A 38 2.58 2.60 15.62
C GLU A 38 3.45 2.07 16.79
N ARG A 39 3.67 0.76 16.79
CA ARG A 39 4.47 0.06 17.80
C ARG A 39 5.40 -0.97 17.17
N ARG A 40 6.32 -1.44 18.00
CA ARG A 40 7.18 -2.59 17.70
C ARG A 40 6.32 -3.83 17.54
N VAL A 41 6.71 -4.67 16.60
CA VAL A 41 6.02 -5.93 16.27
C VAL A 41 7.02 -7.09 16.22
N GLY A 42 6.50 -8.30 16.42
CA GLY A 42 7.23 -9.55 16.25
C GLY A 42 7.36 -9.93 14.77
N ILE A 43 8.06 -11.02 14.49
CA ILE A 43 8.21 -11.54 13.11
C ILE A 43 6.86 -12.04 12.56
N ASP A 44 5.96 -12.48 13.43
CA ASP A 44 4.67 -13.08 13.08
C ASP A 44 3.71 -12.13 12.35
N THR A 45 3.98 -10.80 12.38
CA THR A 45 3.18 -9.79 11.67
C THR A 45 3.70 -9.50 10.26
N VAL A 46 4.87 -10.03 9.91
CA VAL A 46 5.56 -9.74 8.65
C VAL A 46 4.93 -10.57 7.53
N LEU A 47 4.79 -9.97 6.34
CA LEU A 47 4.44 -10.73 5.15
C LEU A 47 5.52 -11.79 4.88
N PRO A 48 5.16 -13.02 4.48
CA PRO A 48 6.09 -14.12 4.27
C PRO A 48 6.88 -13.94 2.96
N ASN A 49 7.64 -12.84 2.86
CA ASN A 49 8.50 -12.51 1.74
C ASN A 49 9.79 -11.86 2.24
N GLY A 50 10.87 -12.03 1.45
CA GLY A 50 12.20 -11.54 1.85
C GLY A 50 12.29 -10.02 2.01
N TYR A 51 11.39 -9.26 1.39
CA TYR A 51 11.36 -7.80 1.55
C TYR A 51 10.86 -7.40 2.95
N GLY A 52 9.74 -7.98 3.41
CA GLY A 52 9.20 -7.78 4.75
C GLY A 52 10.20 -8.18 5.83
N ASP A 53 10.80 -9.37 5.68
CA ASP A 53 11.80 -9.90 6.62
C ASP A 53 13.02 -8.97 6.72
N ALA A 54 13.54 -8.49 5.59
CA ALA A 54 14.67 -7.58 5.56
C ALA A 54 14.34 -6.24 6.23
N LYS A 55 13.13 -5.70 6.02
CA LYS A 55 12.69 -4.45 6.68
C LYS A 55 12.51 -4.65 8.18
N TRP A 56 11.88 -5.74 8.61
CA TRP A 56 11.73 -6.05 10.03
C TRP A 56 13.08 -6.29 10.71
N GLY A 57 14.00 -7.00 10.06
CA GLY A 57 15.38 -7.18 10.55
C GLY A 57 16.09 -5.84 10.76
N CYS A 58 15.96 -4.90 9.83
CA CYS A 58 16.47 -3.53 10.01
C CYS A 58 15.81 -2.81 11.18
N GLU A 59 14.48 -2.95 11.37
CA GLU A 59 13.78 -2.37 12.54
C GLU A 59 14.34 -2.95 13.85
N ARG A 60 14.57 -4.26 13.91
CA ARG A 60 15.16 -4.94 15.07
C ARG A 60 16.57 -4.47 15.36
N MET A 61 17.41 -4.29 14.35
CA MET A 61 18.76 -3.76 14.55
C MET A 61 18.72 -2.37 15.20
N LEU A 62 17.84 -1.47 14.75
CA LEU A 62 17.69 -0.15 15.37
C LEU A 62 17.21 -0.24 16.81
N ASP A 63 16.29 -1.17 17.06
CA ASP A 63 15.69 -1.36 18.38
C ASP A 63 16.64 -1.94 19.41
N GLU A 64 17.43 -2.93 19.01
CA GLU A 64 18.43 -3.56 19.85
C GLU A 64 19.73 -2.74 19.95
N THR A 65 19.86 -1.63 19.21
CA THR A 65 21.08 -0.80 19.25
C THR A 65 20.78 0.67 19.54
N LEU A 66 20.44 1.46 18.52
CA LEU A 66 20.39 2.91 18.60
C LEU A 66 19.29 3.38 19.57
N HIS A 67 18.21 2.62 19.69
CA HIS A 67 17.13 2.88 20.66
C HIS A 67 17.60 2.79 22.12
N ARG A 68 18.71 2.11 22.42
CA ARG A 68 19.32 2.05 23.76
C ARG A 68 20.17 3.29 24.08
N HIS A 69 20.45 4.14 23.08
CA HIS A 69 21.28 5.34 23.21
C HIS A 69 20.50 6.63 22.90
N ARG A 70 19.28 6.77 23.44
CA ARG A 70 18.37 7.92 23.21
C ARG A 70 18.98 9.29 23.53
N HIS A 71 19.95 9.36 24.43
CA HIS A 71 20.65 10.59 24.80
C HIS A 71 21.69 11.04 23.74
N ARG A 72 22.01 10.19 22.76
CA ARG A 72 22.97 10.47 21.68
C ARG A 72 22.33 10.48 20.31
N LEU A 73 21.29 9.67 20.11
CA LEU A 73 20.67 9.41 18.82
C LEU A 73 19.16 9.56 18.88
N ARG A 74 18.61 10.31 17.93
CA ARG A 74 17.17 10.48 17.70
C ARG A 74 16.70 9.49 16.65
N THR A 75 16.65 8.22 17.04
CA THR A 75 16.34 7.13 16.11
C THR A 75 14.84 6.83 16.06
N MET A 76 14.35 6.63 14.84
CA MET A 76 12.99 6.19 14.52
C MET A 76 13.00 5.26 13.28
N ALA A 77 12.02 4.38 13.21
CA ALA A 77 11.64 3.68 11.98
C ALA A 77 10.27 4.17 11.50
N VAL A 78 10.11 4.33 10.19
CA VAL A 78 8.90 4.87 9.58
C VAL A 78 8.38 3.85 8.57
N ARG A 79 7.23 3.22 8.83
CA ARG A 79 6.60 2.29 7.88
C ARG A 79 5.71 3.07 6.93
N LEU A 80 5.92 2.89 5.64
CA LEU A 80 5.12 3.55 4.62
C LEU A 80 4.00 2.61 4.16
N GLY A 81 2.79 3.14 4.06
CA GLY A 81 1.69 2.54 3.29
C GLY A 81 1.93 2.70 1.78
N GLN A 82 0.86 2.82 1.00
CA GLN A 82 1.00 2.97 -0.45
C GLN A 82 1.58 4.35 -0.83
N ILE A 83 2.78 4.34 -1.39
CA ILE A 83 3.37 5.53 -2.03
C ILE A 83 2.77 5.66 -3.43
N ALA A 84 1.96 6.68 -3.64
CA ALA A 84 1.39 7.00 -4.94
C ALA A 84 2.29 7.98 -5.73
N GLY A 85 1.95 8.19 -6.99
CA GLY A 85 2.70 9.05 -7.89
C GLY A 85 2.80 10.50 -7.43
N SER A 86 3.69 11.26 -8.07
CA SER A 86 3.87 12.68 -7.83
C SER A 86 2.63 13.48 -8.23
N LYS A 87 2.08 14.29 -7.31
CA LYS A 87 1.02 15.26 -7.66
C LYS A 87 1.52 16.32 -8.65
N THR A 88 2.81 16.64 -8.60
CA THR A 88 3.42 17.70 -9.43
C THR A 88 3.74 17.24 -10.84
N SER A 89 4.37 16.08 -11.01
CA SER A 89 4.76 15.58 -12.33
C SER A 89 3.80 14.54 -12.90
N GLY A 90 2.99 13.87 -12.08
CA GLY A 90 2.20 12.70 -12.48
C GLY A 90 3.02 11.42 -12.59
N TYR A 91 4.33 11.47 -12.38
CA TYR A 91 5.14 10.27 -12.45
C TYR A 91 4.87 9.35 -11.26
N TRP A 92 4.40 8.14 -11.56
CA TRP A 92 4.30 7.01 -10.65
C TRP A 92 5.13 5.88 -11.26
N ASN A 93 6.02 5.24 -10.50
CA ASN A 93 6.73 4.05 -10.96
C ASN A 93 5.74 3.00 -11.51
N PRO A 94 5.76 2.67 -12.81
CA PRO A 94 4.83 1.67 -13.37
C PRO A 94 5.21 0.23 -12.99
N MET A 95 6.45 0.02 -12.53
CA MET A 95 7.00 -1.30 -12.19
C MET A 95 6.68 -1.68 -10.73
N GLU A 96 5.40 -1.60 -10.37
CA GLU A 96 4.87 -2.04 -9.08
C GLU A 96 3.45 -2.58 -9.23
N HIS A 97 2.91 -3.17 -8.16
CA HIS A 97 1.61 -3.86 -8.17
C HIS A 97 0.45 -3.04 -8.77
N PHE A 98 0.31 -1.75 -8.45
CA PHE A 98 -0.78 -0.95 -8.99
C PHE A 98 -0.60 -0.67 -10.49
N GLY A 99 0.62 -0.32 -10.94
CA GLY A 99 0.92 -0.19 -12.36
C GLY A 99 0.69 -1.50 -13.12
N PHE A 100 1.02 -2.64 -12.51
CA PHE A 100 0.79 -3.96 -13.09
C PHE A 100 -0.69 -4.30 -13.22
N LEU A 101 -1.50 -3.96 -12.21
CA LEU A 101 -2.95 -4.10 -12.25
C LEU A 101 -3.54 -3.29 -13.41
N VAL A 102 -3.14 -2.02 -13.54
CA VAL A 102 -3.66 -1.15 -14.60
C VAL A 102 -3.23 -1.63 -15.99
N LYS A 103 -1.96 -2.02 -16.17
CA LYS A 103 -1.47 -2.54 -17.46
C LYS A 103 -2.16 -3.83 -17.87
N SER A 104 -2.34 -4.74 -16.92
CA SER A 104 -3.00 -6.02 -17.18
C SER A 104 -4.48 -5.80 -17.47
N SER A 105 -5.12 -4.86 -16.77
CA SER A 105 -6.51 -4.47 -17.04
C SER A 105 -6.70 -3.90 -18.45
N GLN A 106 -5.74 -3.11 -18.94
CA GLN A 106 -5.73 -2.63 -20.34
C GLN A 106 -5.66 -3.81 -21.33
N THR A 107 -4.83 -4.83 -21.05
CA THR A 107 -4.72 -6.04 -21.90
C THR A 107 -5.99 -6.89 -21.88
N LEU A 108 -6.64 -7.00 -20.72
CA LEU A 108 -7.86 -7.79 -20.53
C LEU A 108 -9.13 -7.04 -20.94
N ASN A 109 -9.01 -5.74 -21.21
CA ASN A 109 -10.13 -4.81 -21.38
C ASN A 109 -11.16 -4.93 -20.24
N ALA A 110 -10.67 -5.08 -19.00
CA ALA A 110 -11.48 -5.19 -17.81
C ALA A 110 -10.70 -4.72 -16.57
N LEU A 111 -11.34 -3.93 -15.72
CA LEU A 111 -10.84 -3.53 -14.41
C LEU A 111 -11.50 -4.38 -13.32
N PRO A 112 -10.79 -4.69 -12.23
CA PRO A 112 -11.40 -5.36 -11.08
C PRO A 112 -12.31 -4.38 -10.34
N ASP A 113 -13.57 -4.75 -10.19
CA ASP A 113 -14.54 -4.06 -9.35
C ASP A 113 -14.28 -4.44 -7.89
N VAL A 114 -13.66 -3.52 -7.17
CA VAL A 114 -13.31 -3.66 -5.76
C VAL A 114 -14.00 -2.58 -4.96
N ASP A 115 -14.48 -2.94 -3.77
CA ASP A 115 -15.03 -1.99 -2.81
C ASP A 115 -13.98 -1.64 -1.74
N GLY A 116 -14.34 -0.75 -0.82
CA GLY A 116 -13.49 -0.35 0.30
C GLY A 116 -12.80 0.99 0.07
N THR A 117 -11.68 1.18 0.78
CA THR A 117 -11.01 2.47 0.88
C THR A 117 -9.57 2.39 0.40
N ILE A 118 -9.19 3.39 -0.40
CA ILE A 118 -7.83 3.63 -0.88
C ILE A 118 -7.14 4.60 0.07
N PHE A 119 -5.93 4.27 0.51
CA PHE A 119 -5.11 5.14 1.34
C PHE A 119 -3.82 5.60 0.66
N TRP A 120 -3.90 5.87 -0.65
CA TRP A 120 -2.79 6.38 -1.45
C TRP A 120 -2.25 7.69 -0.89
N THR A 121 -0.95 7.72 -0.66
CA THR A 121 -0.25 8.92 -0.22
C THR A 121 0.74 9.34 -1.31
N PRO A 122 0.52 10.47 -1.99
CA PRO A 122 1.45 10.94 -3.01
C PRO A 122 2.87 11.08 -2.49
N VAL A 123 3.86 10.73 -3.30
CA VAL A 123 5.29 10.77 -2.92
C VAL A 123 5.74 12.14 -2.40
N ASN A 124 5.12 13.23 -2.87
CA ASN A 124 5.37 14.58 -2.37
C ASN A 124 5.06 14.69 -0.87
N ASP A 125 3.91 14.16 -0.46
CA ASP A 125 3.43 14.24 0.92
C ASP A 125 4.21 13.29 1.81
N ILE A 126 4.57 12.09 1.31
CA ILE A 126 5.49 11.17 1.99
C ILE A 126 6.83 11.86 2.29
N ALA A 127 7.44 12.47 1.27
CA ALA A 127 8.76 13.11 1.40
C ALA A 127 8.73 14.31 2.36
N ALA A 128 7.70 15.15 2.27
CA ALA A 128 7.51 16.27 3.17
C ALA A 128 7.21 15.82 4.62
N THR A 129 6.40 14.78 4.81
CA THR A 129 6.15 14.18 6.13
C THR A 129 7.42 13.59 6.74
N LEU A 130 8.24 12.88 5.96
CA LEU A 130 9.55 12.40 6.43
C LEU A 130 10.46 13.56 6.85
N SER A 131 10.39 14.69 6.13
CA SER A 131 11.15 15.90 6.47
C SER A 131 10.66 16.51 7.78
N ASP A 132 9.34 16.61 8.00
CA ASP A 132 8.75 17.03 9.27
C ASP A 132 9.28 16.16 10.43
N LEU A 133 9.25 14.84 10.29
CA LEU A 133 9.66 13.91 11.34
C LEU A 133 11.17 14.01 11.66
N VAL A 134 12.02 14.08 10.64
CA VAL A 134 13.48 14.14 10.81
C VAL A 134 13.92 15.48 11.38
N LEU A 135 13.30 16.58 10.94
CA LEU A 135 13.65 17.95 11.35
C LEU A 135 12.90 18.43 12.60
N SER A 136 11.87 17.71 13.05
CA SER A 136 11.17 17.99 14.29
C SER A 136 12.15 18.11 15.46
N GLU A 137 11.89 19.00 16.41
CA GLU A 137 12.66 19.09 17.66
C GLU A 137 12.08 18.22 18.79
N ARG A 138 10.89 17.61 18.56
CA ARG A 138 10.22 16.76 19.55
C ARG A 138 10.98 15.46 19.77
N ALA A 139 10.80 14.86 20.94
CA ALA A 139 11.31 13.51 21.18
C ALA A 139 10.64 12.54 20.20
N PRO A 140 11.40 11.79 19.37
CA PRO A 140 10.80 10.93 18.37
C PRO A 140 10.19 9.69 19.00
N HIS A 141 9.04 9.26 18.47
CA HIS A 141 8.51 7.92 18.71
C HIS A 141 9.43 6.88 18.05
N PRO A 142 9.53 5.66 18.61
CA PRO A 142 10.36 4.61 18.02
C PRO A 142 9.88 4.17 16.63
N ILE A 143 8.56 4.16 16.44
CA ILE A 143 7.87 3.74 15.22
C ILE A 143 6.89 4.85 14.83
N TYR A 144 6.90 5.19 13.55
CA TYR A 144 5.90 6.02 12.89
C TYR A 144 5.32 5.27 11.69
N HIS A 145 4.11 5.62 11.30
CA HIS A 145 3.51 5.20 10.05
C HIS A 145 3.20 6.42 9.18
N ILE A 146 3.36 6.29 7.88
CA ILE A 146 2.87 7.30 6.94
C ILE A 146 1.93 6.62 5.95
N GLU A 147 0.66 7.00 6.05
CA GLU A 147 -0.43 6.59 5.19
C GLU A 147 -1.47 7.73 5.17
N ASN A 148 -2.30 7.79 4.12
CA ASN A 148 -3.29 8.84 3.97
C ASN A 148 -4.29 8.76 5.14
N PRO A 149 -4.47 9.82 5.96
CA PRO A 149 -5.32 9.72 7.15
C PRO A 149 -6.82 9.76 6.84
N VAL A 150 -7.21 10.14 5.62
CA VAL A 150 -8.62 10.29 5.22
C VAL A 150 -9.07 9.15 4.31
N GLY A 151 -8.22 8.77 3.37
CA GLY A 151 -8.54 7.80 2.33
C GLY A 151 -9.60 8.31 1.33
N GLN A 152 -9.96 7.45 0.37
CA GLN A 152 -11.00 7.71 -0.63
C GLN A 152 -11.65 6.43 -1.15
N SER A 153 -12.82 6.53 -1.77
CA SER A 153 -13.56 5.37 -2.27
C SER A 153 -12.84 4.67 -3.43
N TRP A 154 -12.72 3.34 -3.33
CA TRP A 154 -12.29 2.51 -4.47
C TRP A 154 -13.26 2.64 -5.65
N ARG A 155 -14.58 2.67 -5.38
CA ARG A 155 -15.61 2.75 -6.41
C ARG A 155 -15.51 4.02 -7.24
N GLU A 156 -15.35 5.17 -6.59
CA GLU A 156 -15.18 6.47 -7.26
C GLU A 156 -13.88 6.51 -8.07
N THR A 157 -12.80 5.95 -7.49
CA THR A 157 -11.50 5.88 -8.18
C THR A 157 -11.56 4.95 -9.39
N ASN A 158 -12.24 3.80 -9.29
CA ASN A 158 -12.45 2.88 -10.40
C ASN A 158 -13.24 3.53 -11.54
N ALA A 159 -14.23 4.38 -11.25
CA ALA A 159 -14.93 5.13 -12.29
C ALA A 159 -14.00 6.08 -13.06
N ILE A 160 -13.09 6.78 -12.35
CA ILE A 160 -12.08 7.64 -12.97
C ILE A 160 -11.10 6.82 -13.83
N LEU A 161 -10.64 5.67 -13.32
CA LEU A 161 -9.71 4.78 -14.03
C LEU A 161 -10.37 4.20 -15.28
N ALA A 162 -11.60 3.70 -15.19
CA ALA A 162 -12.37 3.15 -16.31
C ALA A 162 -12.50 4.17 -17.44
N ASP A 163 -12.86 5.41 -17.11
CA ASP A 163 -12.95 6.51 -18.07
C ASP A 163 -11.59 6.87 -18.67
N ALA A 164 -10.55 7.09 -17.84
CA ALA A 164 -9.22 7.49 -18.31
C ALA A 164 -8.53 6.43 -19.18
N LEU A 165 -8.86 5.15 -18.98
CA LEU A 165 -8.32 4.00 -19.72
C LEU A 165 -9.21 3.57 -20.90
N ASN A 166 -10.43 4.11 -21.03
CA ASN A 166 -11.46 3.64 -21.95
C ASN A 166 -11.81 2.13 -21.77
N ILE A 167 -11.89 1.67 -20.52
CA ILE A 167 -12.24 0.29 -20.18
C ILE A 167 -13.67 0.28 -19.62
N PRO A 168 -14.68 -0.19 -20.36
CA PRO A 168 -16.07 -0.17 -19.90
C PRO A 168 -16.41 -1.30 -18.92
N ASN A 169 -15.59 -2.35 -18.87
CA ASN A 169 -15.90 -3.55 -18.10
C ASN A 169 -15.30 -3.48 -16.69
N LEU A 170 -16.15 -3.34 -15.69
CA LEU A 170 -15.84 -3.61 -14.28
C LEU A 170 -16.36 -5.00 -13.96
N ILE A 171 -15.47 -5.91 -13.53
CA ILE A 171 -15.80 -7.31 -13.26
C ILE A 171 -15.39 -7.68 -11.84
N PRO A 172 -16.01 -8.69 -11.19
CA PRO A 172 -15.61 -9.13 -9.86
C PRO A 172 -14.10 -9.41 -9.76
N PHE A 173 -13.50 -9.07 -8.62
CA PHE A 173 -12.04 -9.21 -8.40
C PHE A 173 -11.53 -10.63 -8.70
N ASP A 174 -12.20 -11.66 -8.18
CA ASP A 174 -11.79 -13.06 -8.39
C ASP A 174 -11.85 -13.46 -9.89
N GLU A 175 -12.88 -13.00 -10.61
CA GLU A 175 -12.98 -13.21 -12.06
C GLU A 175 -11.85 -12.49 -12.79
N TRP A 176 -11.49 -11.27 -12.37
CA TRP A 176 -10.36 -10.54 -12.94
C TRP A 176 -9.03 -11.27 -12.71
N VAL A 177 -8.80 -11.82 -11.52
CA VAL A 177 -7.59 -12.61 -11.20
C VAL A 177 -7.53 -13.88 -12.05
N ASP A 178 -8.66 -14.57 -12.25
CA ASP A 178 -8.73 -15.73 -13.14
C ASP A 178 -8.40 -15.36 -14.59
N ARG A 179 -8.88 -14.20 -15.07
CA ARG A 179 -8.50 -13.70 -16.40
C ARG A 179 -7.01 -13.38 -16.50
N VAL A 180 -6.42 -12.78 -15.47
CA VAL A 180 -4.96 -12.54 -15.38
C VAL A 180 -4.20 -13.86 -15.46
N ARG A 181 -4.64 -14.91 -14.77
CA ARG A 181 -3.98 -16.22 -14.74
C ARG A 181 -4.01 -16.92 -16.11
N ASN A 182 -5.09 -16.76 -16.85
CA ASN A 182 -5.31 -17.46 -18.13
C ASN A 182 -4.86 -16.66 -19.37
N ALA A 183 -4.58 -15.37 -19.24
CA ALA A 183 -4.13 -14.54 -20.36
C ALA A 183 -2.63 -14.69 -20.67
N PRO A 184 -2.20 -14.43 -21.92
CA PRO A 184 -0.79 -14.42 -22.27
C PRO A 184 0.02 -13.47 -21.37
N GLN A 185 1.25 -13.87 -21.01
CA GLN A 185 2.14 -13.10 -20.14
C GLN A 185 2.53 -11.72 -20.71
N ARG A 186 2.54 -11.59 -22.04
CA ARG A 186 2.87 -10.34 -22.72
C ARG A 186 1.84 -9.26 -22.37
N ASN A 187 2.32 -8.10 -21.89
CA ASN A 187 1.48 -6.99 -21.42
C ASN A 187 0.54 -7.36 -20.26
N ASN A 188 0.80 -8.45 -19.54
CA ASN A 188 0.03 -8.90 -18.38
C ASN A 188 0.94 -9.08 -17.15
N PRO A 189 1.60 -8.00 -16.68
CA PRO A 189 2.55 -8.11 -15.57
C PRO A 189 1.90 -8.48 -14.22
N ALA A 190 0.58 -8.32 -14.04
CA ALA A 190 -0.12 -8.74 -12.82
C ALA A 190 -0.04 -10.25 -12.58
N SER A 191 0.17 -11.05 -13.63
CA SER A 191 0.37 -12.50 -13.51
C SER A 191 1.63 -12.89 -12.70
N THR A 192 2.58 -11.96 -12.53
CA THR A 192 3.75 -12.15 -11.65
C THR A 192 3.42 -11.95 -10.16
N LEU A 193 2.21 -11.48 -9.85
CA LEU A 193 1.75 -11.13 -8.50
C LEU A 193 0.56 -11.96 -8.04
N LEU A 194 0.28 -13.12 -8.66
CA LEU A 194 -0.90 -13.93 -8.36
C LEU A 194 -1.03 -14.28 -6.86
N GLU A 195 0.05 -14.68 -6.21
CA GLU A 195 0.04 -14.97 -4.76
C GLU A 195 -0.35 -13.74 -3.92
N PHE A 196 0.13 -12.55 -4.31
CA PHE A 196 -0.25 -11.30 -3.64
C PHE A 196 -1.71 -10.93 -3.93
N LEU A 197 -2.18 -11.13 -5.17
CA LEU A 197 -3.57 -10.88 -5.56
C LEU A 197 -4.55 -11.78 -4.80
N ASP A 198 -4.26 -13.09 -4.74
CA ASP A 198 -5.11 -14.10 -4.10
C ASP A 198 -5.17 -13.92 -2.57
N GLY A 199 -4.04 -13.62 -1.93
CA GLY A 199 -3.94 -13.63 -0.46
C GLY A 199 -3.98 -12.27 0.24
N ASN A 200 -3.56 -11.20 -0.44
CA ASN A 200 -3.18 -9.95 0.24
C ASN A 200 -3.83 -8.69 -0.33
N TYR A 201 -4.16 -8.65 -1.63
CA TYR A 201 -4.57 -7.41 -2.31
C TYR A 201 -5.80 -6.76 -1.68
N LEU A 202 -6.92 -7.48 -1.54
CA LEU A 202 -8.14 -6.91 -0.93
C LEU A 202 -7.90 -6.42 0.50
N ARG A 203 -7.08 -7.15 1.25
CA ARG A 203 -6.78 -6.79 2.64
C ARG A 203 -5.88 -5.55 2.71
N MET A 204 -4.81 -5.49 1.93
CA MET A 204 -3.78 -4.45 2.08
C MET A 204 -3.99 -3.23 1.18
N SER A 205 -4.66 -3.39 0.04
CA SER A 205 -4.86 -2.34 -0.95
C SER A 205 -6.29 -1.79 -0.95
N CYS A 206 -7.26 -2.48 -0.35
CA CYS A 206 -8.67 -2.07 -0.29
C CYS A 206 -9.18 -1.73 1.12
N GLY A 207 -8.27 -1.44 2.05
CA GLY A 207 -8.62 -0.93 3.38
C GLY A 207 -9.01 -2.00 4.41
N GLY A 208 -8.67 -3.27 4.18
CA GLY A 208 -8.83 -4.33 5.20
C GLY A 208 -7.77 -4.27 6.31
N LEU A 209 -6.59 -3.72 6.02
CA LEU A 209 -5.52 -3.37 6.93
C LEU A 209 -5.07 -1.95 6.61
N VAL A 210 -5.05 -1.10 7.63
CA VAL A 210 -4.72 0.31 7.56
C VAL A 210 -3.69 0.60 8.63
N LEU A 211 -2.72 1.45 8.36
CA LEU A 211 -1.77 1.93 9.35
C LEU A 211 -2.42 3.03 10.18
N ASP A 212 -2.49 2.86 11.51
CA ASP A 212 -2.76 4.00 12.39
C ASP A 212 -1.58 4.97 12.28
N VAL A 213 -1.86 6.27 12.16
CA VAL A 213 -0.88 7.34 11.92
C VAL A 213 -0.87 8.37 13.04
N LYS A 214 -1.44 8.06 14.21
CA LYS A 214 -1.62 9.00 15.32
C LYS A 214 -0.34 9.75 15.75
N ASN A 215 0.78 9.05 15.93
CA ASN A 215 2.07 9.65 16.29
C ASN A 215 2.57 10.55 15.16
N THR A 216 2.43 10.14 13.90
CA THR A 216 2.83 10.98 12.77
C THR A 216 1.97 12.22 12.65
N LEU A 217 0.65 12.13 12.86
CA LEU A 217 -0.24 13.31 12.88
C LEU A 217 0.12 14.28 14.01
N GLU A 218 0.57 13.76 15.15
CA GLU A 218 1.06 14.60 16.25
C GLU A 218 2.28 15.44 15.81
N HIS A 219 3.19 14.86 15.02
CA HIS A 219 4.52 15.42 14.73
C HIS A 219 4.67 16.00 13.31
N SER A 220 3.71 15.77 12.41
CA SER A 220 3.74 16.27 11.03
C SER A 220 2.47 17.03 10.68
N LYS A 221 2.65 18.31 10.38
CA LYS A 221 1.58 19.16 9.83
C LYS A 221 1.31 18.81 8.38
N THR A 222 2.32 18.35 7.64
CA THR A 222 2.14 17.85 6.27
C THR A 222 1.15 16.70 6.24
N LEU A 223 1.36 15.62 7.02
CA LEU A 223 0.45 14.47 6.97
C LEU A 223 -0.97 14.86 7.41
N SER A 224 -1.08 15.74 8.42
CA SER A 224 -2.36 16.26 8.89
C SER A 224 -3.16 17.02 7.82
N ALA A 225 -2.48 17.55 6.80
CA ALA A 225 -3.09 18.26 5.69
C ALA A 225 -3.32 17.38 4.45
N VAL A 226 -2.91 16.10 4.48
CA VAL A 226 -3.15 15.16 3.38
C VAL A 226 -4.64 14.83 3.33
N GLY A 227 -5.22 14.99 2.14
CA GLY A 227 -6.57 14.55 1.83
C GLY A 227 -6.60 13.51 0.71
N PRO A 228 -7.79 13.26 0.12
CA PRO A 228 -7.93 12.41 -1.06
C PRO A 228 -7.03 12.87 -2.22
N VAL A 229 -6.55 11.91 -3.00
CA VAL A 229 -5.91 12.13 -4.29
C VAL A 229 -7.00 12.56 -5.29
N SER A 230 -6.89 13.78 -5.81
CA SER A 230 -7.89 14.33 -6.72
C SER A 230 -7.95 13.58 -8.05
N GLU A 231 -9.10 13.65 -8.72
CA GLU A 231 -9.29 13.11 -10.07
C GLU A 231 -8.25 13.64 -11.06
N GLU A 232 -7.94 14.94 -10.99
CA GLU A 232 -6.90 15.56 -11.84
C GLU A 232 -5.56 14.83 -11.71
N VAL A 233 -5.15 14.53 -10.47
CA VAL A 233 -3.90 13.82 -10.20
C VAL A 233 -3.96 12.36 -10.67
N ILE A 234 -5.08 11.66 -10.43
CA ILE A 234 -5.26 10.28 -10.91
C ILE A 234 -5.16 10.21 -12.42
N ARG A 235 -5.85 11.10 -13.14
CA ARG A 235 -5.77 11.19 -14.60
C ARG A 235 -4.37 11.53 -15.08
N LYS A 236 -3.65 12.37 -14.34
CA LYS A 236 -2.25 12.70 -14.63
C LYS A 236 -1.33 11.47 -14.53
N TYR A 237 -1.55 10.57 -13.57
CA TYR A 237 -0.82 9.30 -13.49
C TYR A 237 -1.00 8.46 -14.76
N ILE A 238 -2.26 8.30 -15.20
CA ILE A 238 -2.58 7.56 -16.43
C ILE A 238 -1.97 8.23 -17.65
N HIS A 239 -2.05 9.57 -17.72
CA HIS A 239 -1.47 10.35 -18.81
C HIS A 239 0.04 10.14 -18.92
N VAL A 240 0.79 10.26 -17.82
CA VAL A 240 2.25 10.05 -17.82
C VAL A 240 2.59 8.60 -18.18
N TRP A 241 1.81 7.62 -17.71
CA TRP A 241 2.01 6.22 -18.12
C TRP A 241 1.79 5.99 -19.61
N LYS A 242 0.89 6.73 -20.26
CA LYS A 242 0.74 6.74 -21.73
C LYS A 242 1.93 7.42 -22.42
N GLU A 243 2.36 8.58 -21.91
CA GLU A 243 3.51 9.32 -22.47
C GLU A 243 4.81 8.51 -22.47
N ILE A 244 5.09 7.77 -21.39
CA ILE A 244 6.29 6.92 -21.30
C ILE A 244 6.14 5.57 -22.02
N GLY A 245 5.03 5.33 -22.72
CA GLY A 245 4.76 4.10 -23.46
C GLY A 245 4.49 2.87 -22.60
N PHE A 246 4.21 3.05 -21.30
CA PHE A 246 3.82 1.95 -20.43
C PHE A 246 2.38 1.50 -20.74
N LEU A 247 1.46 2.46 -20.89
CA LEU A 247 0.10 2.24 -21.36
C LEU A 247 -0.04 2.63 -22.84
N ASN A 248 -0.96 1.95 -23.53
CA ASN A 248 -1.37 2.30 -24.89
C ASN A 248 -2.33 3.49 -24.89
#